data_AF-A0A830GPX3-F1
#
_entry.id   AF-A0A830GPX3-F1
#
_cell.length_a   1.000
_cell.length_b   1.000
_cell.length_c   1.000
_cell.angle_alpha   90.00
_cell.angle_beta   90.00
_cell.angle_gamma   90.00
#
_symmetry.space_group_name_H-M   'P 1'
#
loop_
_entity.id
_entity.type
_entity.pdbx_description
1 polymer ?
#
loop_
_entity_poly.entity_id
_entity_poly.type
_entity_poly.pdbx_seq_one_letter_code
_entity_poly.pdbx_strand_id
1 'polypeptide(L)'
;MSPETAESRLVGRLLVSVGAVPMTAEPYLPGPLRRDFGVRLFLLALISVVVGPAIAATLFSDALPAVAFAAAIVLCTGFLGYCELYRAIIEINQKARAVDEGEYDIDFGVDRVDEIGETYDTLERTAHSLGESIREAERAQERAEAAREEAEDATAAAEHERNEMEALSSHLELKATQYRDTLAAAADGDLTARVDTESMSDAMGEVGTAINETLDALERAIAQGQAISARIADESGLVASQGEQVRSETESVTASVDEIADGASTQRAQLSAAADELSDLSATTEEMASSVTEIADRSDTAAELGRDAQHSSSEAQSAVDAIRHRSMTAAGEVQQLDEIAGDVAEILDVIDSIAEETNMLALNASIEAARAGEAGSGFAVVADEIKQLASETKDATADVETLIETLRSQVGDSVEAMETMESAVDRGSDTISETITTLEDVVEATVDVNDSIQEIDRATNQQASTAQDVVERIDDISAIADQTATEAGEVATTADQQDAVVGEMVDSVDTFATDAETLQFELQQYDTDATVDVDHTSVASEQATDD
;
A
#
# COMPACT_ATOMS: atom_id res chain seq x y z
N MET A 1 -17.15 74.60 -133.20
CA MET A 1 -18.18 75.15 -134.11
C MET A 1 -18.06 76.67 -134.10
N SER A 2 -17.68 77.27 -135.25
CA SER A 2 -18.09 78.60 -135.79
C SER A 2 -18.00 79.89 -134.93
N PRO A 3 -18.07 81.10 -135.53
CA PRO A 3 -17.13 81.78 -136.45
C PRO A 3 -16.69 83.16 -135.86
N GLU A 4 -16.08 84.05 -136.65
CA GLU A 4 -15.53 85.40 -136.34
C GLU A 4 -14.12 85.45 -135.72
N THR A 5 -12.99 85.60 -136.44
CA THR A 5 -12.70 85.81 -137.87
C THR A 5 -13.28 87.10 -138.46
N ALA A 6 -12.60 88.25 -138.30
CA ALA A 6 -11.73 88.70 -139.39
C ALA A 6 -10.40 89.41 -138.97
N GLU A 7 -10.28 90.05 -137.80
CA GLU A 7 -9.07 90.83 -137.48
C GLU A 7 -7.88 89.99 -137.02
N SER A 8 -8.12 88.95 -136.20
CA SER A 8 -7.03 88.12 -135.66
C SER A 8 -6.29 87.30 -136.73
N ARG A 9 -6.94 87.02 -137.87
CA ARG A 9 -6.35 86.26 -138.97
C ARG A 9 -5.34 87.05 -139.82
N LEU A 10 -5.26 88.38 -139.67
CA LEU A 10 -4.28 89.21 -140.39
C LEU A 10 -2.99 89.39 -139.56
N VAL A 11 -3.13 89.60 -138.25
CA VAL A 11 -1.99 89.63 -137.30
C VAL A 11 -1.33 88.25 -137.20
N GLY A 12 -2.13 87.17 -137.20
CA GLY A 12 -1.63 85.79 -137.23
C GLY A 12 -0.89 85.43 -138.53
N ARG A 13 -1.27 86.00 -139.69
CA ARG A 13 -0.54 85.75 -140.96
C ARG A 13 0.68 86.66 -141.14
N LEU A 14 0.73 87.84 -140.53
CA LEU A 14 1.93 88.68 -140.55
C LEU A 14 3.04 88.17 -139.61
N LEU A 15 2.66 87.61 -138.46
CA LEU A 15 3.59 87.00 -137.51
C LEU A 15 4.19 85.68 -138.03
N VAL A 16 3.39 84.88 -138.75
CA VAL A 16 3.90 83.68 -139.43
C VAL A 16 4.84 84.02 -140.58
N SER A 17 4.74 85.21 -141.21
CA SER A 17 5.69 85.64 -142.24
C SER A 17 6.95 86.35 -141.71
N VAL A 18 6.96 86.83 -140.46
CA VAL A 18 8.14 87.46 -139.82
C VAL A 18 8.92 86.46 -138.95
N GLY A 19 8.28 85.41 -138.44
CA GLY A 19 8.93 84.36 -137.65
C GLY A 19 9.56 83.20 -138.45
N ALA A 20 9.30 83.10 -139.76
CA ALA A 20 9.77 81.96 -140.57
C ALA A 20 11.23 82.10 -141.08
N VAL A 21 11.90 83.24 -140.84
CA VAL A 21 13.23 83.52 -141.41
C VAL A 21 14.41 83.00 -140.55
N PRO A 22 14.39 82.90 -139.21
CA PRO A 22 15.53 82.36 -138.45
C PRO A 22 15.65 80.83 -138.47
N MET A 23 14.56 80.10 -138.78
CA MET A 23 14.49 78.63 -138.68
C MET A 23 15.27 77.87 -139.78
N THR A 24 15.86 78.56 -140.75
CA THR A 24 16.61 77.91 -141.85
C THR A 24 18.12 77.82 -141.61
N ALA A 25 18.65 78.39 -140.51
CA ALA A 25 20.10 78.41 -140.22
C ALA A 25 20.54 77.53 -139.02
N GLU A 26 19.60 76.99 -138.22
CA GLU A 26 19.90 76.24 -137.00
C GLU A 26 20.64 74.88 -137.18
N PRO A 27 20.58 74.18 -138.33
CA PRO A 27 21.37 72.97 -138.54
C PRO A 27 22.87 73.21 -138.78
N TYR A 28 23.30 74.45 -139.06
CA TYR A 28 24.68 74.77 -139.46
C TYR A 28 25.52 75.42 -138.33
N LEU A 29 24.97 75.53 -137.11
CA LEU A 29 25.64 76.11 -135.95
C LEU A 29 26.33 75.03 -135.09
N PRO A 30 27.61 75.18 -134.71
CA PRO A 30 28.34 74.17 -133.94
C PRO A 30 27.76 73.94 -132.53
N GLY A 31 27.82 72.68 -132.07
CA GLY A 31 27.14 72.14 -130.87
C GLY A 31 27.06 72.99 -129.58
N PRO A 32 28.11 73.69 -129.12
CA PRO A 32 28.00 74.52 -127.91
C PRO A 32 27.00 75.67 -128.06
N LEU A 33 26.76 76.17 -129.28
CA LEU A 33 25.79 77.25 -129.56
C LEU A 33 24.33 76.79 -129.48
N ARG A 34 24.09 75.47 -129.41
CA ARG A 34 22.74 74.89 -129.32
C ARG A 34 22.27 74.64 -127.90
N ARG A 35 23.21 74.46 -126.98
CA ARG A 35 22.93 73.98 -125.62
C ARG A 35 22.83 75.08 -124.57
N ASP A 36 23.53 76.20 -124.75
CA ASP A 36 23.59 77.24 -123.73
C ASP A 36 22.64 78.41 -124.00
N PHE A 37 21.63 78.56 -123.14
CA PHE A 37 20.71 79.70 -123.12
C PHE A 37 21.48 81.02 -122.93
N GLY A 38 22.47 81.05 -122.02
CA GLY A 38 23.31 82.21 -121.77
C GLY A 38 24.12 82.64 -123.01
N VAL A 39 24.66 81.69 -123.76
CA VAL A 39 25.44 81.94 -124.99
C VAL A 39 24.52 82.43 -126.12
N ARG A 40 23.31 81.89 -126.25
CA ARG A 40 22.30 82.36 -127.20
C ARG A 40 21.87 83.80 -126.92
N LEU A 41 21.60 84.13 -125.66
CA LEU A 41 21.22 85.48 -125.25
C LEU A 41 22.36 86.48 -125.45
N PHE A 42 23.59 86.08 -125.14
CA PHE A 42 24.79 86.91 -125.32
C PHE A 42 25.07 87.21 -126.80
N LEU A 43 24.90 86.23 -127.69
CA LEU A 43 25.07 86.44 -129.14
C LEU A 43 23.97 87.30 -129.76
N LEU A 44 22.71 87.13 -129.32
CA LEU A 44 21.60 88.01 -129.73
C LEU A 44 21.83 89.46 -129.28
N ALA A 45 22.38 89.67 -128.08
CA ALA A 45 22.77 90.99 -127.59
C ALA A 45 23.97 91.58 -128.37
N LEU A 46 24.97 90.76 -128.73
CA LEU A 46 26.15 91.21 -129.48
C LEU A 46 25.78 91.68 -130.91
N ILE A 47 24.85 90.98 -131.57
CA ILE A 47 24.34 91.35 -132.90
C ILE A 47 23.55 92.68 -132.81
N SER A 48 22.74 92.84 -131.77
CA SER A 48 21.95 94.05 -131.50
C SER A 48 22.81 95.29 -131.25
N VAL A 49 23.90 95.16 -130.48
CA VAL A 49 24.70 96.32 -130.02
C VAL A 49 25.87 96.66 -130.94
N VAL A 50 26.49 95.68 -131.61
CA VAL A 50 27.72 95.91 -132.41
C VAL A 50 27.44 95.94 -133.90
N VAL A 51 26.64 95.00 -134.41
CA VAL A 51 26.42 94.84 -135.86
C VAL A 51 25.36 95.82 -136.38
N GLY A 52 24.29 96.05 -135.61
CA GLY A 52 23.22 96.98 -135.97
C GLY A 52 23.70 98.41 -136.28
N PRO A 53 24.50 99.06 -135.39
CA PRO A 53 25.01 100.40 -135.64
C PRO A 53 26.00 100.48 -136.80
N ALA A 54 26.83 99.44 -136.99
CA ALA A 54 27.81 99.37 -138.07
C ALA A 54 27.12 99.27 -139.45
N ILE A 55 26.07 98.46 -139.56
CA ILE A 55 25.28 98.33 -140.79
C ILE A 55 24.49 99.62 -141.07
N ALA A 56 23.89 100.24 -140.05
CA ALA A 56 23.16 101.49 -140.18
C ALA A 56 24.05 102.64 -140.71
N ALA A 57 25.31 102.72 -140.28
CA ALA A 57 26.28 103.72 -140.76
C ALA A 57 26.71 103.52 -142.22
N THR A 58 26.59 102.30 -142.76
CA THR A 58 26.94 101.99 -144.16
C THR A 58 25.77 102.12 -145.13
N LEU A 59 24.54 101.88 -144.66
CA LEU A 59 23.34 101.88 -145.50
C LEU A 59 22.62 103.23 -145.57
N PHE A 60 22.82 104.10 -144.59
CA PHE A 60 22.09 105.37 -144.50
C PHE A 60 23.07 106.54 -144.33
N SER A 61 23.04 107.49 -145.28
CA SER A 61 23.86 108.71 -145.22
C SER A 61 23.32 109.75 -144.23
N ASP A 62 22.02 109.67 -143.90
CA ASP A 62 21.33 110.59 -143.00
C ASP A 62 21.05 109.92 -141.64
N ALA A 63 21.21 110.69 -140.55
CA ALA A 63 21.12 110.18 -139.18
C ALA A 63 19.73 109.64 -138.79
N LEU A 64 18.65 110.17 -139.37
CA LEU A 64 17.28 109.78 -139.01
C LEU A 64 16.92 108.33 -139.39
N PRO A 65 17.13 107.89 -140.66
CA PRO A 65 16.85 106.50 -141.03
C PRO A 65 17.81 105.49 -140.36
N ALA A 66 19.04 105.89 -140.03
CA ALA A 66 19.99 105.03 -139.31
C ALA A 66 19.50 104.69 -137.89
N VAL A 67 18.96 105.67 -137.15
CA VAL A 67 18.43 105.47 -135.79
C VAL A 67 17.16 104.62 -135.82
N ALA A 68 16.29 104.80 -136.82
CA ALA A 68 15.08 103.98 -136.97
C ALA A 68 15.39 102.51 -137.26
N PHE A 69 16.43 102.24 -138.06
CA PHE A 69 16.87 100.86 -138.35
C PHE A 69 17.48 100.18 -137.12
N ALA A 70 18.29 100.90 -136.33
CA ALA A 70 18.83 100.37 -135.08
C ALA A 70 17.72 100.07 -134.05
N ALA A 71 16.70 100.93 -133.94
CA ALA A 71 15.57 100.71 -133.04
C ALA A 71 14.74 99.48 -133.41
N ALA A 72 14.58 99.19 -134.71
CA ALA A 72 13.84 98.01 -135.19
C ALA A 72 14.56 96.69 -134.87
N ILE A 73 15.89 96.66 -134.95
CA ILE A 73 16.69 95.48 -134.60
C ILE A 73 16.56 95.17 -133.10
N VAL A 74 16.69 96.19 -132.24
CA VAL A 74 16.59 96.03 -130.78
C VAL A 74 15.21 95.48 -130.37
N LEU A 75 14.13 96.00 -130.96
CA LEU A 75 12.76 95.55 -130.67
C LEU A 75 12.52 94.08 -131.09
N CYS A 76 13.05 93.66 -132.24
CA CYS A 76 12.94 92.26 -132.67
C CYS A 76 13.72 91.29 -131.77
N THR A 77 14.94 91.66 -131.36
CA THR A 77 15.72 90.83 -130.41
C THR A 77 15.09 90.78 -129.01
N GLY A 78 14.50 91.88 -128.54
CA GLY A 78 13.80 91.91 -127.25
C GLY A 78 12.54 91.05 -127.22
N PHE A 79 11.78 91.01 -128.33
CA PHE A 79 10.56 90.21 -128.41
C PHE A 79 10.84 88.70 -128.46
N LEU A 80 11.91 88.27 -129.13
CA LEU A 80 12.29 86.85 -129.19
C LEU A 80 12.75 86.30 -127.84
N GLY A 81 13.47 87.09 -127.02
CA GLY A 81 13.87 86.68 -125.66
C GLY A 81 12.70 86.55 -124.68
N TYR A 82 11.66 87.38 -124.82
CA TYR A 82 10.47 87.35 -123.95
C TYR A 82 9.63 86.08 -124.14
N CYS A 83 9.49 85.59 -125.37
CA CYS A 83 8.68 84.39 -125.66
C CYS A 83 9.27 83.10 -125.10
N GLU A 84 10.60 82.99 -124.99
CA GLU A 84 11.26 81.77 -124.52
C GLU A 84 11.19 81.64 -122.98
N LEU A 85 11.31 82.75 -122.24
CA LEU A 85 11.21 82.76 -120.77
C LEU A 85 9.78 82.50 -120.27
N TYR A 86 8.76 82.96 -121.00
CA TYR A 86 7.35 82.81 -120.60
C TYR A 86 6.89 81.35 -120.58
N ARG A 87 7.46 80.48 -121.43
CA ARG A 87 7.13 79.04 -121.46
C ARG A 87 7.68 78.27 -120.25
N ALA A 88 8.89 78.58 -119.81
CA ALA A 88 9.56 77.83 -118.74
C ALA A 88 8.91 78.01 -117.35
N ILE A 89 8.30 79.16 -117.07
CA ILE A 89 7.73 79.46 -115.74
C ILE A 89 6.38 78.76 -115.51
N ILE A 90 5.57 78.54 -116.55
CA ILE A 90 4.25 77.91 -116.41
C ILE A 90 4.37 76.41 -116.11
N GLU A 91 5.38 75.74 -116.68
CA GLU A 91 5.59 74.30 -116.51
C GLU A 91 6.04 73.93 -115.08
N ILE A 92 6.81 74.80 -114.42
CA ILE A 92 7.21 74.65 -113.00
C ILE A 92 6.00 74.78 -112.07
N ASN A 93 5.10 75.74 -112.33
CA ASN A 93 3.97 76.01 -111.45
C ASN A 93 2.91 74.89 -111.49
N GLN A 94 2.77 74.21 -112.64
CA GLN A 94 1.87 73.05 -112.74
C GLN A 94 2.39 71.83 -111.99
N LYS A 95 3.69 71.52 -112.05
CA LYS A 95 4.25 70.34 -111.36
C LYS A 95 4.42 70.56 -109.83
N ALA A 96 4.62 71.80 -109.36
CA ALA A 96 4.71 72.09 -107.93
C ALA A 96 3.40 71.89 -107.15
N ARG A 97 2.23 71.99 -107.81
CA ARG A 97 0.93 71.71 -107.17
C ARG A 97 0.67 70.22 -106.92
N ALA A 98 1.23 69.33 -107.75
CA ALA A 98 1.06 67.89 -107.58
C ALA A 98 1.73 67.36 -106.29
N VAL A 99 2.81 68.01 -105.83
CA VAL A 99 3.47 67.70 -104.55
C VAL A 99 2.64 68.16 -103.34
N ASP A 100 1.82 69.21 -103.48
CA ASP A 100 0.90 69.70 -102.43
C ASP A 100 -0.36 68.83 -102.31
N GLU A 101 -0.75 68.14 -103.38
CA GLU A 101 -1.92 67.24 -103.44
C GLU A 101 -1.62 65.79 -103.00
N GLY A 102 -0.42 65.51 -102.52
CA GLY A 102 -0.06 64.21 -101.90
C GLY A 102 0.51 63.16 -102.85
N GLU A 103 0.96 63.56 -104.05
CA GLU A 103 1.62 62.68 -105.03
C GLU A 103 3.14 62.91 -104.98
N TYR A 104 3.88 62.00 -104.33
CA TYR A 104 5.32 62.16 -104.06
C TYR A 104 6.24 61.33 -104.98
N ASP A 105 5.67 60.69 -106.01
CA ASP A 105 6.39 59.90 -107.02
C ASP A 105 6.25 60.57 -108.40
N ILE A 106 6.86 61.76 -108.56
CA ILE A 106 6.74 62.60 -109.75
C ILE A 106 8.08 62.63 -110.51
N ASP A 107 8.08 62.11 -111.73
CA ASP A 107 9.22 62.20 -112.66
C ASP A 107 9.28 63.57 -113.35
N PHE A 108 10.35 64.30 -113.06
CA PHE A 108 10.54 65.66 -113.50
C PHE A 108 11.07 65.73 -114.95
N GLY A 109 11.71 64.69 -115.49
CA GLY A 109 11.84 64.39 -116.93
C GLY A 109 12.40 65.47 -117.86
N VAL A 110 13.47 66.19 -117.49
CA VAL A 110 14.08 67.23 -118.35
C VAL A 110 15.56 66.97 -118.63
N ASP A 111 15.92 66.81 -119.91
CA ASP A 111 17.28 66.54 -120.42
C ASP A 111 18.08 67.86 -120.60
N ARG A 112 18.09 68.71 -119.56
CA ARG A 112 18.58 70.10 -119.59
C ARG A 112 19.60 70.35 -118.49
N VAL A 113 20.75 70.92 -118.86
CA VAL A 113 21.94 71.06 -118.01
C VAL A 113 22.17 72.52 -117.61
N ASP A 114 21.09 73.27 -117.39
CA ASP A 114 21.12 74.68 -116.98
C ASP A 114 20.65 74.84 -115.53
N GLU A 115 20.73 76.06 -115.01
CA GLU A 115 20.38 76.43 -113.62
C GLU A 115 18.91 76.14 -113.27
N ILE A 116 18.03 75.98 -114.26
CA ILE A 116 16.65 75.56 -114.04
C ILE A 116 16.54 74.03 -113.96
N GLY A 117 17.38 73.28 -114.67
CA GLY A 117 17.53 71.82 -114.50
C GLY A 117 17.97 71.43 -113.07
N GLU A 118 18.88 72.19 -112.46
CA GLU A 118 19.28 71.98 -111.05
C GLU A 118 18.10 72.21 -110.07
N THR A 119 17.18 73.10 -110.43
CA THR A 119 15.96 73.34 -109.65
C THR A 119 14.98 72.15 -109.74
N TYR A 120 14.87 71.50 -110.91
CA TYR A 120 14.06 70.29 -111.11
C TYR A 120 14.62 69.11 -110.28
N ASP A 121 15.93 68.90 -110.32
CA ASP A 121 16.61 67.80 -109.63
C ASP A 121 16.56 67.95 -108.08
N THR A 122 16.55 69.21 -107.61
CA THR A 122 16.37 69.52 -106.18
C THR A 122 14.93 69.30 -105.74
N LEU A 123 13.93 69.66 -106.56
CA LEU A 123 12.52 69.39 -106.29
C LEU A 123 12.24 67.88 -106.23
N GLU A 124 12.84 67.08 -107.11
CA GLU A 124 12.71 65.61 -107.12
C GLU A 124 13.28 64.96 -105.84
N ARG A 125 14.50 65.35 -105.42
CA ARG A 125 15.08 64.85 -104.16
C ARG A 125 14.27 65.23 -102.92
N THR A 126 13.63 66.40 -102.94
CA THR A 126 12.80 66.86 -101.82
C THR A 126 11.48 66.08 -101.75
N ALA A 127 10.86 65.77 -102.90
CA ALA A 127 9.65 64.95 -102.96
C ALA A 127 9.91 63.51 -102.46
N HIS A 128 11.04 62.90 -102.84
CA HIS A 128 11.39 61.54 -102.42
C HIS A 128 11.68 61.45 -100.90
N SER A 129 12.43 62.42 -100.35
CA SER A 129 12.76 62.48 -98.92
C SER A 129 11.54 62.66 -98.02
N LEU A 130 10.51 63.39 -98.49
CA LEU A 130 9.27 63.59 -97.74
C LEU A 130 8.41 62.31 -97.71
N GLY A 131 8.39 61.54 -98.80
CA GLY A 131 7.70 60.24 -98.87
C GLY A 131 8.32 59.14 -98.00
N GLU A 132 9.63 59.18 -97.77
CA GLU A 132 10.32 58.24 -96.88
C GLU A 132 10.08 58.56 -95.39
N SER A 133 10.05 59.85 -95.04
CA SER A 133 9.80 60.32 -93.67
C SER A 133 8.39 59.97 -93.15
N ILE A 134 7.38 59.92 -94.03
CA ILE A 134 6.00 59.57 -93.66
C ILE A 134 5.86 58.07 -93.34
N ARG A 135 6.50 57.18 -94.12
CA ARG A 135 6.46 55.73 -93.86
C ARG A 135 7.21 55.33 -92.59
N GLU A 136 8.20 56.11 -92.17
CA GLU A 136 8.94 55.87 -90.93
C GLU A 136 8.11 56.31 -89.69
N ALA A 137 7.32 57.38 -89.82
CA ALA A 137 6.38 57.82 -88.79
C ALA A 137 5.23 56.81 -88.55
N GLU A 138 4.66 56.23 -89.62
CA GLU A 138 3.60 55.22 -89.49
C GLU A 138 4.08 53.93 -88.79
N ARG A 139 5.30 53.46 -89.10
CA ARG A 139 5.90 52.30 -88.41
C ARG A 139 6.32 52.59 -86.97
N ALA A 140 6.62 53.84 -86.63
CA ALA A 140 6.90 54.25 -85.26
C ALA A 140 5.61 54.28 -84.41
N GLN A 141 4.47 54.63 -85.02
CA GLN A 141 3.18 54.65 -84.33
C GLN A 141 2.65 53.23 -84.03
N GLU A 142 2.72 52.29 -84.98
CA GLU A 142 2.32 50.89 -84.73
C GLU A 142 3.16 50.23 -83.62
N ARG A 143 4.48 50.52 -83.55
CA ARG A 143 5.33 50.00 -82.47
C ARG A 143 5.03 50.63 -81.11
N ALA A 144 4.59 51.90 -81.09
CA ALA A 144 4.22 52.59 -79.87
C ALA A 144 2.86 52.12 -79.33
N GLU A 145 1.90 51.78 -80.20
CA GLU A 145 0.61 51.19 -79.80
C GLU A 145 0.78 49.76 -79.29
N ALA A 146 1.56 48.91 -79.98
CA ALA A 146 1.84 47.55 -79.50
C ALA A 146 2.60 47.53 -78.15
N ALA A 147 3.57 48.43 -77.96
CA ALA A 147 4.29 48.56 -76.69
C ALA A 147 3.40 49.11 -75.55
N ARG A 148 2.33 49.85 -75.88
CA ARG A 148 1.38 50.39 -74.90
C ARG A 148 0.39 49.33 -74.45
N GLU A 149 -0.09 48.49 -75.37
CA GLU A 149 -0.96 47.35 -75.05
C GLU A 149 -0.22 46.30 -74.19
N GLU A 150 1.04 45.97 -74.52
CA GLU A 150 1.87 45.06 -73.71
C GLU A 150 2.20 45.65 -72.32
N ALA A 151 2.39 46.97 -72.22
CA ALA A 151 2.58 47.64 -70.94
C ALA A 151 1.30 47.70 -70.10
N GLU A 152 0.14 47.93 -70.72
CA GLU A 152 -1.17 47.92 -70.05
C GLU A 152 -1.50 46.51 -69.51
N ASP A 153 -1.26 45.46 -70.30
CA ASP A 153 -1.41 44.06 -69.86
C ASP A 153 -0.42 43.66 -68.76
N ALA A 154 0.84 44.12 -68.85
CA ALA A 154 1.84 43.90 -67.80
C ALA A 154 1.48 44.65 -66.51
N THR A 155 0.92 45.85 -66.59
CA THR A 155 0.43 46.58 -65.40
C THR A 155 -0.81 45.93 -64.79
N ALA A 156 -1.74 45.43 -65.61
CA ALA A 156 -2.91 44.72 -65.12
C ALA A 156 -2.54 43.38 -64.44
N ALA A 157 -1.59 42.63 -65.00
CA ALA A 157 -1.06 41.42 -64.38
C ALA A 157 -0.32 41.72 -63.06
N ALA A 158 0.50 42.78 -63.03
CA ALA A 158 1.21 43.19 -61.82
C ALA A 158 0.26 43.75 -60.74
N GLU A 159 -0.81 44.45 -61.12
CA GLU A 159 -1.86 44.90 -60.19
C GLU A 159 -2.67 43.72 -59.63
N HIS A 160 -2.97 42.71 -60.45
CA HIS A 160 -3.64 41.49 -60.00
C HIS A 160 -2.77 40.71 -59.00
N GLU A 161 -1.50 40.46 -59.33
CA GLU A 161 -0.54 39.77 -58.45
C GLU A 161 -0.31 40.58 -57.15
N ARG A 162 -0.24 41.90 -57.23
CA ARG A 162 -0.15 42.78 -56.05
C ARG A 162 -1.39 42.71 -55.18
N ASN A 163 -2.59 42.72 -55.76
CA ASN A 163 -3.83 42.61 -55.00
C ASN A 163 -3.96 41.22 -54.34
N GLU A 164 -3.53 40.15 -55.01
CA GLU A 164 -3.46 38.81 -54.43
C GLU A 164 -2.44 38.71 -53.29
N MET A 165 -1.26 39.33 -53.45
CA MET A 165 -0.26 39.42 -52.39
C MET A 165 -0.73 40.27 -51.21
N GLU A 166 -1.41 41.40 -51.45
CA GLU A 166 -1.98 42.26 -50.41
C GLU A 166 -3.12 41.53 -49.66
N ALA A 167 -3.96 40.77 -50.37
CA ALA A 167 -5.00 39.93 -49.77
C ALA A 167 -4.40 38.78 -48.96
N LEU A 168 -3.38 38.09 -49.47
CA LEU A 168 -2.65 37.04 -48.76
C LEU A 168 -1.94 37.61 -47.52
N SER A 169 -1.26 38.75 -47.63
CA SER A 169 -0.59 39.42 -46.52
C SER A 169 -1.58 39.83 -45.43
N SER A 170 -2.71 40.43 -45.81
CA SER A 170 -3.77 40.81 -44.87
C SER A 170 -4.38 39.58 -44.20
N HIS A 171 -4.57 38.48 -44.94
CA HIS A 171 -5.06 37.21 -44.40
C HIS A 171 -4.07 36.59 -43.42
N LEU A 172 -2.77 36.61 -43.72
CA LEU A 172 -1.71 36.14 -42.83
C LEU A 172 -1.64 36.97 -41.55
N GLU A 173 -1.77 38.30 -41.63
CA GLU A 173 -1.81 39.18 -40.45
C GLU A 173 -3.04 38.91 -39.57
N LEU A 174 -4.20 38.69 -40.19
CA LEU A 174 -5.42 38.32 -39.47
C LEU A 174 -5.25 36.98 -38.75
N LYS A 175 -4.75 35.95 -39.46
CA LYS A 175 -4.51 34.62 -38.89
C LYS A 175 -3.46 34.67 -37.78
N ALA A 176 -2.38 35.43 -37.96
CA ALA A 176 -1.34 35.60 -36.94
C ALA A 176 -1.90 36.30 -35.70
N THR A 177 -2.79 37.27 -35.87
CA THR A 177 -3.49 37.95 -34.78
C THR A 177 -4.40 36.96 -34.04
N GLN A 178 -5.20 36.17 -34.75
CA GLN A 178 -6.05 35.15 -34.15
C GLN A 178 -5.23 34.09 -33.38
N TYR A 179 -4.14 33.62 -33.97
CA TYR A 179 -3.26 32.62 -33.33
C TYR A 179 -2.60 33.19 -32.08
N ARG A 180 -2.14 34.45 -32.13
CA ARG A 180 -1.62 35.16 -30.96
C ARG A 180 -2.68 35.27 -29.86
N ASP A 181 -3.91 35.61 -30.21
CA ASP A 181 -4.99 35.79 -29.23
C ASP A 181 -5.38 34.48 -28.57
N THR A 182 -5.43 33.36 -29.31
CA THR A 182 -5.62 32.03 -28.74
C THR A 182 -4.45 31.62 -27.84
N LEU A 183 -3.20 31.89 -28.24
CA LEU A 183 -2.03 31.63 -27.40
C LEU A 183 -2.02 32.51 -26.13
N ALA A 184 -2.53 33.73 -26.20
CA ALA A 184 -2.70 34.60 -25.05
C ALA A 184 -3.77 34.08 -24.09
N ALA A 185 -4.91 33.61 -24.61
CA ALA A 185 -5.95 32.95 -23.80
C ALA A 185 -5.40 31.69 -23.10
N ALA A 186 -4.63 30.86 -23.81
CA ALA A 186 -3.96 29.70 -23.24
C ALA A 186 -2.92 30.06 -22.16
N ALA A 187 -2.19 31.17 -22.35
CA ALA A 187 -1.27 31.67 -21.35
C ALA A 187 -1.98 32.20 -20.08
N ASP A 188 -3.20 32.72 -20.22
CA ASP A 188 -4.05 33.20 -19.13
C ASP A 188 -4.86 32.07 -18.45
N GLY A 189 -4.79 30.84 -18.96
CA GLY A 189 -5.40 29.66 -18.33
C GLY A 189 -6.39 28.89 -19.22
N ASP A 190 -6.90 29.47 -20.30
CA ASP A 190 -7.88 28.81 -21.17
C ASP A 190 -7.20 27.88 -22.17
N LEU A 191 -6.98 26.62 -21.77
CA LEU A 191 -6.42 25.58 -22.64
C LEU A 191 -7.47 24.92 -23.53
N THR A 192 -8.75 25.33 -23.46
CA THR A 192 -9.83 24.83 -24.34
C THR A 192 -9.89 25.56 -25.68
N ALA A 193 -9.32 26.77 -25.75
CA ALA A 193 -9.28 27.57 -26.96
C ALA A 193 -8.53 26.85 -28.11
N ARG A 194 -9.05 26.96 -29.33
CA ARG A 194 -8.44 26.37 -30.54
C ARG A 194 -8.38 27.37 -31.66
N VAL A 195 -7.33 27.27 -32.46
CA VAL A 195 -7.17 28.11 -33.65
C VAL A 195 -7.80 27.44 -34.88
N ASP A 196 -8.34 28.26 -35.78
CA ASP A 196 -8.83 27.78 -37.08
C ASP A 196 -7.65 27.51 -38.04
N THR A 197 -7.55 26.26 -38.49
CA THR A 197 -6.47 25.76 -39.35
C THR A 197 -6.69 26.06 -40.84
N GLU A 198 -7.89 26.50 -41.24
CA GLU A 198 -8.14 26.88 -42.63
C GLU A 198 -7.43 28.21 -42.94
N SER A 199 -6.51 28.21 -43.92
CA SER A 199 -5.79 29.43 -44.34
C SER A 199 -5.53 29.44 -45.85
N MET A 200 -5.42 30.64 -46.41
CA MET A 200 -4.93 30.86 -47.79
C MET A 200 -3.45 30.49 -47.97
N SER A 201 -2.73 30.25 -46.87
CA SER A 201 -1.34 29.78 -46.86
C SER A 201 -1.26 28.43 -46.14
N ASP A 202 -0.82 27.39 -46.84
CA ASP A 202 -0.64 26.05 -46.27
C ASP A 202 0.29 26.08 -45.05
N ALA A 203 1.37 26.87 -45.11
CA ALA A 203 2.31 27.03 -43.99
C ALA A 203 1.65 27.63 -42.74
N MET A 204 0.67 28.51 -42.91
CA MET A 204 -0.06 29.07 -41.77
C MET A 204 -1.06 28.05 -41.21
N GLY A 205 -1.71 27.26 -42.06
CA GLY A 205 -2.54 26.13 -41.63
C GLY A 205 -1.74 25.09 -40.83
N GLU A 206 -0.53 24.75 -41.27
CA GLU A 206 0.39 23.86 -40.53
C GLU A 206 0.76 24.41 -39.15
N VAL A 207 1.03 25.73 -39.04
CA VAL A 207 1.24 26.39 -37.74
C VAL A 207 0.01 26.28 -36.86
N GLY A 208 -1.20 26.47 -37.43
CA GLY A 208 -2.44 26.32 -36.69
C GLY A 208 -2.64 24.89 -36.15
N THR A 209 -2.35 23.88 -36.97
CA THR A 209 -2.37 22.46 -36.55
C THR A 209 -1.38 22.20 -35.42
N ALA A 210 -0.12 22.66 -35.54
CA ALA A 210 0.90 22.49 -34.51
C ALA A 210 0.54 23.19 -33.19
N ILE A 211 -0.10 24.37 -33.26
CA ILE A 211 -0.63 25.07 -32.08
C ILE A 211 -1.71 24.21 -31.40
N ASN A 212 -2.70 23.74 -32.15
CA ASN A 212 -3.78 22.91 -31.58
C ASN A 212 -3.23 21.60 -30.98
N GLU A 213 -2.28 20.93 -31.64
CA GLU A 213 -1.62 19.73 -31.09
C GLU A 213 -0.86 20.01 -29.79
N THR A 214 -0.24 21.20 -29.67
CA THR A 214 0.45 21.63 -28.46
C THR A 214 -0.53 21.94 -27.33
N LEU A 215 -1.62 22.65 -27.63
CA LEU A 215 -2.68 22.95 -26.66
C LEU A 215 -3.36 21.67 -26.18
N ASP A 216 -3.66 20.73 -27.07
CA ASP A 216 -4.14 19.40 -26.73
C ASP A 216 -3.19 18.65 -25.78
N ALA A 217 -1.88 18.69 -26.03
CA ALA A 217 -0.89 18.01 -25.19
C ALA A 217 -0.79 18.67 -23.80
N LEU A 218 -0.81 20.01 -23.74
CA LEU A 218 -0.79 20.77 -22.50
C LEU A 218 -2.07 20.55 -21.68
N GLU A 219 -3.24 20.65 -22.32
CA GLU A 219 -4.53 20.42 -21.69
C GLU A 219 -4.59 19.03 -21.06
N ARG A 220 -4.18 17.98 -21.78
CA ARG A 220 -4.12 16.61 -21.23
C ARG A 220 -3.16 16.49 -20.06
N ALA A 221 -1.98 17.12 -20.12
CA ALA A 221 -1.01 17.10 -19.03
C ALA A 221 -1.55 17.80 -17.77
N ILE A 222 -2.22 18.95 -17.94
CA ILE A 222 -2.82 19.71 -16.84
C ILE A 222 -4.00 18.94 -16.25
N ALA A 223 -4.93 18.44 -17.08
CA ALA A 223 -6.06 17.65 -16.63
C ALA A 223 -5.59 16.38 -15.90
N GLN A 224 -4.52 15.73 -16.37
CA GLN A 224 -3.92 14.58 -15.69
C GLN A 224 -3.29 14.98 -14.35
N GLY A 225 -2.61 16.14 -14.28
CA GLY A 225 -2.11 16.69 -13.03
C GLY A 225 -3.20 17.01 -12.01
N GLN A 226 -4.30 17.62 -12.45
CA GLN A 226 -5.48 17.89 -11.61
C GLN A 226 -6.07 16.60 -11.04
N ALA A 227 -6.24 15.58 -11.89
CA ALA A 227 -6.82 14.30 -11.48
C ALA A 227 -5.90 13.51 -10.53
N ILE A 228 -4.57 13.51 -10.77
CA ILE A 228 -3.60 12.89 -9.87
C ILE A 228 -3.55 13.60 -8.52
N SER A 229 -3.54 14.94 -8.51
CA SER A 229 -3.48 15.72 -7.26
C SER A 229 -4.73 15.49 -6.39
N ALA A 230 -5.91 15.47 -7.02
CA ALA A 230 -7.16 15.16 -6.33
C ALA A 230 -7.15 13.74 -5.72
N ARG A 231 -6.62 12.76 -6.45
CA ARG A 231 -6.48 11.38 -5.94
C ARG A 231 -5.49 11.29 -4.78
N ILE A 232 -4.35 11.97 -4.86
CA ILE A 232 -3.36 12.00 -3.77
C ILE A 232 -3.98 12.59 -2.51
N ALA A 233 -4.76 13.67 -2.60
CA ALA A 233 -5.45 14.25 -1.45
C ALA A 233 -6.43 13.27 -0.80
N ASP A 234 -7.24 12.56 -1.60
CA ASP A 234 -8.22 11.58 -1.11
C ASP A 234 -7.53 10.35 -0.48
N GLU A 235 -6.53 9.79 -1.16
CA GLU A 235 -5.73 8.66 -0.65
C GLU A 235 -4.96 9.04 0.63
N SER A 236 -4.45 10.27 0.71
CA SER A 236 -3.77 10.76 1.92
C SER A 236 -4.74 10.85 3.10
N GLY A 237 -5.97 11.35 2.89
CA GLY A 237 -7.00 11.37 3.92
C GLY A 237 -7.36 9.97 4.43
N LEU A 238 -7.44 8.98 3.54
CA LEU A 238 -7.65 7.58 3.91
C LEU A 238 -6.49 7.04 4.76
N VAL A 239 -5.24 7.25 4.33
CA VAL A 239 -4.06 6.77 5.08
C VAL A 239 -3.96 7.44 6.45
N ALA A 240 -4.25 8.74 6.56
CA ALA A 240 -4.27 9.44 7.85
C ALA A 240 -5.30 8.82 8.81
N SER A 241 -6.52 8.54 8.33
CA SER A 241 -7.56 7.89 9.14
C SER A 241 -7.18 6.47 9.58
N GLN A 242 -6.49 5.71 8.72
CA GLN A 242 -5.97 4.38 9.07
C GLN A 242 -4.84 4.48 10.09
N GLY A 243 -3.97 5.49 9.98
CA GLY A 243 -2.93 5.78 10.97
C GLY A 243 -3.51 6.07 12.35
N GLU A 244 -4.56 6.90 12.45
CA GLU A 244 -5.28 7.15 13.71
C GLU A 244 -5.89 5.88 14.29
N GLN A 245 -6.47 5.02 13.46
CA GLN A 245 -6.99 3.72 13.90
C GLN A 245 -5.88 2.83 14.47
N VAL A 246 -4.75 2.71 13.77
CA VAL A 246 -3.60 1.91 14.25
C VAL A 246 -3.07 2.45 15.57
N ARG A 247 -3.02 3.77 15.78
CA ARG A 247 -2.66 4.36 17.08
C ARG A 247 -3.62 3.93 18.19
N SER A 248 -4.93 3.99 17.94
CA SER A 248 -5.94 3.58 18.93
C SER A 248 -5.85 2.08 19.27
N GLU A 249 -5.56 1.24 18.29
CA GLU A 249 -5.33 -0.20 18.52
C GLU A 249 -4.02 -0.42 19.31
N THR A 250 -2.98 0.36 19.03
CA THR A 250 -1.70 0.33 19.76
C THR A 250 -1.91 0.69 21.24
N GLU A 251 -2.69 1.73 21.54
CA GLU A 251 -3.06 2.08 22.93
C GLU A 251 -3.77 0.93 23.66
N SER A 252 -4.64 0.20 22.96
CA SER A 252 -5.35 -0.96 23.51
C SER A 252 -4.39 -2.14 23.77
N VAL A 253 -3.41 -2.34 22.89
CA VAL A 253 -2.33 -3.32 23.08
C VAL A 253 -1.51 -2.97 24.31
N THR A 254 -1.07 -1.71 24.46
CA THR A 254 -0.29 -1.26 25.63
C THR A 254 -1.05 -1.50 26.93
N ALA A 255 -2.34 -1.15 26.98
CA ALA A 255 -3.16 -1.41 28.17
C ALA A 255 -3.26 -2.91 28.52
N SER A 256 -3.40 -3.76 27.50
CA SER A 256 -3.44 -5.22 27.68
C SER A 256 -2.11 -5.78 28.17
N VAL A 257 -0.99 -5.22 27.69
CA VAL A 257 0.36 -5.60 28.08
C VAL A 257 0.65 -5.21 29.54
N ASP A 258 0.21 -4.03 29.97
CA ASP A 258 0.30 -3.60 31.37
C ASP A 258 -0.48 -4.57 32.29
N GLU A 259 -1.69 -4.98 31.89
CA GLU A 259 -2.49 -5.96 32.65
C GLU A 259 -1.79 -7.33 32.72
N ILE A 260 -1.14 -7.77 31.64
CA ILE A 260 -0.33 -9.00 31.64
C ILE A 260 0.86 -8.89 32.59
N ALA A 261 1.57 -7.76 32.59
CA ALA A 261 2.72 -7.54 33.46
C ALA A 261 2.32 -7.52 34.95
N ASP A 262 1.22 -6.84 35.30
CA ASP A 262 0.66 -6.83 36.66
C ASP A 262 0.14 -8.22 37.07
N GLY A 263 -0.47 -8.95 36.14
CA GLY A 263 -0.90 -10.33 36.34
C GLY A 263 0.29 -11.25 36.66
N ALA A 264 1.38 -11.15 35.91
CA ALA A 264 2.61 -11.91 36.15
C ALA A 264 3.28 -11.54 37.48
N SER A 265 3.23 -10.27 37.89
CA SER A 265 3.71 -9.82 39.22
C SER A 265 2.88 -10.42 40.36
N THR A 266 1.55 -10.37 40.22
CA THR A 266 0.62 -10.97 41.18
C THR A 266 0.81 -12.47 41.29
N GLN A 267 1.00 -13.15 40.16
CA GLN A 267 1.25 -14.59 40.11
C GLN A 267 2.52 -14.97 40.89
N ARG A 268 3.62 -14.22 40.74
CA ARG A 268 4.84 -14.44 41.55
C ARG A 268 4.59 -14.31 43.05
N ALA A 269 3.85 -13.29 43.46
CA ALA A 269 3.55 -13.09 44.88
C ALA A 269 2.74 -14.26 45.45
N GLN A 270 1.78 -14.78 44.69
CA GLN A 270 0.98 -15.96 45.08
C GLN A 270 1.84 -17.23 45.12
N LEU A 271 2.74 -17.43 44.15
CA LEU A 271 3.66 -18.56 44.13
C LEU A 271 4.64 -18.54 45.31
N SER A 272 5.16 -17.36 45.67
CA SER A 272 6.00 -17.21 46.87
C SER A 272 5.24 -17.60 48.14
N ALA A 273 3.97 -17.17 48.28
CA ALA A 273 3.15 -17.55 49.43
C ALA A 273 2.88 -19.06 49.48
N ALA A 274 2.61 -19.68 48.32
CA ALA A 274 2.44 -21.12 48.22
C ALA A 274 3.73 -21.90 48.56
N ALA A 275 4.90 -21.37 48.20
CA ALA A 275 6.19 -21.94 48.58
C ALA A 275 6.39 -21.90 50.12
N ASP A 276 6.04 -20.79 50.76
CA ASP A 276 6.08 -20.66 52.22
C ASP A 276 5.14 -21.68 52.89
N GLU A 277 3.90 -21.83 52.40
CA GLU A 277 2.95 -22.83 52.91
C GLU A 277 3.47 -24.28 52.74
N LEU A 278 4.20 -24.58 51.67
CA LEU A 278 4.83 -25.90 51.48
C LEU A 278 6.03 -26.12 52.39
N SER A 279 6.75 -25.07 52.75
CA SER A 279 7.80 -25.15 53.77
C SER A 279 7.19 -25.53 55.13
N ASP A 280 6.06 -24.92 55.51
CA ASP A 280 5.33 -25.27 56.72
C ASP A 280 4.76 -26.71 56.65
N LEU A 281 4.24 -27.12 55.49
CA LEU A 281 3.80 -28.50 55.27
C LEU A 281 4.96 -29.49 55.42
N SER A 282 6.14 -29.15 54.93
CA SER A 282 7.33 -30.01 55.04
C SER A 282 7.74 -30.18 56.51
N ALA A 283 7.76 -29.08 57.29
CA ALA A 283 8.07 -29.12 58.72
C ALA A 283 7.04 -29.98 59.50
N THR A 284 5.75 -29.81 59.23
CA THR A 284 4.70 -30.61 59.89
C THR A 284 4.74 -32.08 59.49
N THR A 285 5.16 -32.38 58.25
CA THR A 285 5.37 -33.76 57.78
C THR A 285 6.56 -34.43 58.48
N GLU A 286 7.66 -33.70 58.70
CA GLU A 286 8.80 -34.19 59.48
C GLU A 286 8.43 -34.45 60.96
N GLU A 287 7.67 -33.54 61.59
CA GLU A 287 7.14 -33.73 62.95
C GLU A 287 6.22 -34.95 63.03
N MET A 288 5.40 -35.18 62.00
CA MET A 288 4.54 -36.35 61.91
C MET A 288 5.34 -37.64 61.79
N ALA A 289 6.39 -37.67 60.96
CA ALA A 289 7.27 -38.83 60.82
C ALA A 289 7.98 -39.18 62.14
N SER A 290 8.44 -38.16 62.88
CA SER A 290 9.00 -38.35 64.23
C SER A 290 7.96 -38.91 65.20
N SER A 291 6.73 -38.40 65.16
CA SER A 291 5.64 -38.86 66.02
C SER A 291 5.25 -40.30 65.72
N VAL A 292 5.16 -40.68 64.44
CA VAL A 292 4.91 -42.05 63.98
C VAL A 292 5.96 -43.01 64.53
N THR A 293 7.24 -42.64 64.45
CA THR A 293 8.35 -43.44 65.00
C THR A 293 8.20 -43.62 66.51
N GLU A 294 7.91 -42.55 67.26
CA GLU A 294 7.72 -42.63 68.72
C GLU A 294 6.52 -43.51 69.11
N ILE A 295 5.41 -43.43 68.37
CA ILE A 295 4.22 -44.26 68.63
C ILE A 295 4.51 -45.73 68.29
N ALA A 296 5.29 -46.01 67.23
CA ALA A 296 5.71 -47.37 66.88
C ALA A 296 6.49 -48.01 68.04
N ASP A 297 7.53 -47.33 68.55
CA ASP A 297 8.35 -47.79 69.67
C ASP A 297 7.51 -48.05 70.94
N ARG A 298 6.55 -47.17 71.22
CA ARG A 298 5.64 -47.32 72.37
C ARG A 298 4.68 -48.49 72.20
N SER A 299 4.20 -48.74 70.98
CA SER A 299 3.34 -49.89 70.66
C SER A 299 4.11 -51.20 70.82
N ASP A 300 5.34 -51.28 70.32
CA ASP A 300 6.19 -52.47 70.50
C ASP A 300 6.45 -52.74 71.99
N THR A 301 6.75 -51.70 72.76
CA THR A 301 6.94 -51.80 74.22
C THR A 301 5.67 -52.29 74.93
N ALA A 302 4.50 -51.78 74.55
CA ALA A 302 3.22 -52.20 75.12
C ALA A 302 2.89 -53.66 74.80
N ALA A 303 3.20 -54.12 73.58
CA ALA A 303 3.03 -55.52 73.19
C ALA A 303 3.97 -56.45 73.97
N GLU A 304 5.22 -56.04 74.22
CA GLU A 304 6.16 -56.79 75.06
C GLU A 304 5.66 -56.90 76.51
N LEU A 305 5.25 -55.77 77.12
CA LEU A 305 4.65 -55.74 78.45
C LEU A 305 3.40 -56.62 78.56
N GLY A 306 2.54 -56.63 77.54
CA GLY A 306 1.36 -57.48 77.47
C GLY A 306 1.72 -58.98 77.49
N ARG A 307 2.72 -59.39 76.70
CA ARG A 307 3.21 -60.79 76.68
C ARG A 307 3.85 -61.20 78.00
N ASP A 308 4.64 -60.32 78.62
CA ASP A 308 5.24 -60.57 79.94
C ASP A 308 4.17 -60.73 81.04
N ALA A 309 3.11 -59.92 80.98
CA ALA A 309 1.96 -60.02 81.88
C ALA A 309 1.15 -61.31 81.66
N GLN A 310 1.00 -61.78 80.42
CA GLN A 310 0.38 -63.08 80.12
C GLN A 310 1.20 -64.22 80.72
N HIS A 311 2.53 -64.18 80.54
CA HIS A 311 3.42 -65.18 81.09
C HIS A 311 3.32 -65.24 82.61
N SER A 312 3.38 -64.09 83.28
CA SER A 312 3.23 -63.98 84.74
C SER A 312 1.87 -64.47 85.23
N SER A 313 0.78 -64.18 84.50
CA SER A 313 -0.56 -64.67 84.81
C SER A 313 -0.66 -66.20 84.65
N SER A 314 0.00 -66.78 83.64
CA SER A 314 0.05 -68.24 83.45
C SER A 314 0.81 -68.95 84.58
N GLU A 315 1.89 -68.34 85.09
CA GLU A 315 2.58 -68.85 86.28
C GLU A 315 1.69 -68.76 87.53
N ALA A 316 0.94 -67.66 87.70
CA ALA A 316 -0.01 -67.50 88.80
C ALA A 316 -1.14 -68.55 88.73
N GLN A 317 -1.68 -68.83 87.53
CA GLN A 317 -2.66 -69.89 87.31
C GLN A 317 -2.11 -71.26 87.77
N SER A 318 -0.88 -71.57 87.36
CA SER A 318 -0.21 -72.83 87.76
C SER A 318 -0.05 -72.94 89.28
N ALA A 319 0.24 -71.82 89.96
CA ALA A 319 0.34 -71.79 91.41
C ALA A 319 -1.02 -72.00 92.10
N VAL A 320 -2.09 -71.40 91.57
CA VAL A 320 -3.46 -71.61 92.07
C VAL A 320 -3.91 -73.05 91.87
N ASP A 321 -3.60 -73.67 90.72
CA ASP A 321 -3.88 -75.09 90.47
C ASP A 321 -3.15 -76.02 91.45
N ALA A 322 -1.90 -75.68 91.80
CA ALA A 322 -1.16 -76.40 92.83
C ALA A 322 -1.79 -76.25 94.22
N ILE A 323 -2.31 -75.06 94.57
CA ILE A 323 -3.06 -74.83 95.81
C ILE A 323 -4.35 -75.65 95.80
N ARG A 324 -5.10 -75.67 94.69
CA ARG A 324 -6.32 -76.48 94.53
C ARG A 324 -6.02 -77.95 94.84
N HIS A 325 -5.00 -78.53 94.23
CA HIS A 325 -4.63 -79.92 94.47
C HIS A 325 -4.29 -80.15 95.95
N ARG A 326 -3.48 -79.28 96.57
CA ARG A 326 -3.10 -79.45 97.99
C ARG A 326 -4.30 -79.32 98.93
N SER A 327 -5.24 -78.43 98.63
CA SER A 327 -6.48 -78.27 99.39
C SER A 327 -7.37 -79.52 99.29
N MET A 328 -7.54 -80.09 98.10
CA MET A 328 -8.27 -81.35 97.92
C MET A 328 -7.64 -82.52 98.70
N THR A 329 -6.31 -82.61 98.71
CA THR A 329 -5.60 -83.63 99.51
C THR A 329 -5.85 -83.42 101.01
N ALA A 330 -5.74 -82.19 101.51
CA ALA A 330 -6.00 -81.87 102.91
C ALA A 330 -7.46 -82.16 103.32
N ALA A 331 -8.43 -81.83 102.45
CA ALA A 331 -9.84 -82.14 102.69
C ALA A 331 -10.07 -83.66 102.83
N GLY A 332 -9.41 -84.48 102.00
CA GLY A 332 -9.46 -85.94 102.11
C GLY A 332 -8.83 -86.47 103.41
N GLU A 333 -7.71 -85.89 103.86
CA GLU A 333 -7.08 -86.24 105.14
C GLU A 333 -7.98 -85.88 106.34
N VAL A 334 -8.66 -84.73 106.28
CA VAL A 334 -9.61 -84.30 107.31
C VAL A 334 -10.84 -85.20 107.36
N GLN A 335 -11.39 -85.61 106.22
CA GLN A 335 -12.48 -86.59 106.17
C GLN A 335 -12.09 -87.94 106.79
N GLN A 336 -10.87 -88.42 106.49
CA GLN A 336 -10.36 -89.64 107.11
C GLN A 336 -10.21 -89.49 108.64
N LEU A 337 -9.90 -88.29 109.14
CA LEU A 337 -9.87 -88.02 110.58
C LEU A 337 -11.28 -88.10 111.21
N ASP A 338 -12.33 -87.63 110.52
CA ASP A 338 -13.72 -87.77 111.01
C ASP A 338 -14.13 -89.25 111.09
N GLU A 339 -13.78 -90.04 110.08
CA GLU A 339 -14.03 -91.49 110.06
C GLU A 339 -13.35 -92.18 111.25
N ILE A 340 -12.05 -91.92 111.46
CA ILE A 340 -11.30 -92.47 112.60
C ILE A 340 -11.91 -92.03 113.94
N ALA A 341 -12.31 -90.76 114.07
CA ALA A 341 -12.95 -90.26 115.29
C ALA A 341 -14.31 -90.94 115.54
N GLY A 342 -15.06 -91.25 114.47
CA GLY A 342 -16.29 -92.04 114.52
C GLY A 342 -16.04 -93.48 115.00
N ASP A 343 -15.04 -94.15 114.45
CA ASP A 343 -14.65 -95.51 114.87
C ASP A 343 -14.24 -95.54 116.35
N VAL A 344 -13.49 -94.54 116.80
CA VAL A 344 -13.10 -94.42 118.22
C VAL A 344 -14.31 -94.21 119.11
N ALA A 345 -15.29 -93.41 118.71
CA ALA A 345 -16.54 -93.23 119.46
C ALA A 345 -17.30 -94.55 119.63
N GLU A 346 -17.42 -95.36 118.57
CA GLU A 346 -18.06 -96.69 118.64
C GLU A 346 -17.31 -97.64 119.60
N ILE A 347 -15.98 -97.58 119.62
CA ILE A 347 -15.17 -98.36 120.57
C ILE A 347 -15.43 -97.90 122.02
N LEU A 348 -15.57 -96.59 122.26
CA LEU A 348 -15.86 -96.05 123.59
C LEU A 348 -17.23 -96.48 124.09
N ASP A 349 -18.27 -96.50 123.24
CA ASP A 349 -19.60 -97.03 123.57
C ASP A 349 -19.54 -98.50 124.04
N VAL A 350 -18.72 -99.31 123.37
CA VAL A 350 -18.49 -100.71 123.76
C VAL A 350 -17.77 -100.79 125.11
N ILE A 351 -16.77 -99.94 125.36
CA ILE A 351 -16.04 -99.91 126.63
C ILE A 351 -16.96 -99.45 127.78
N ASP A 352 -17.79 -98.41 127.56
CA ASP A 352 -18.78 -97.95 128.54
C ASP A 352 -19.77 -99.07 128.88
N SER A 353 -20.27 -99.78 127.85
CA SER A 353 -21.14 -100.94 128.02
C SER A 353 -20.48 -102.07 128.83
N ILE A 354 -19.19 -102.36 128.58
CA ILE A 354 -18.41 -103.35 129.34
C ILE A 354 -18.20 -102.89 130.77
N ALA A 355 -17.91 -101.60 131.00
CA ALA A 355 -17.73 -101.02 132.32
C ALA A 355 -19.05 -101.06 133.13
N GLU A 356 -20.18 -100.74 132.50
CA GLU A 356 -21.52 -100.84 133.07
C GLU A 356 -21.84 -102.30 133.46
N GLU A 357 -21.60 -103.25 132.56
CA GLU A 357 -21.80 -104.68 132.82
C GLU A 357 -20.89 -105.17 133.95
N THR A 358 -19.62 -104.76 133.95
CA THR A 358 -18.63 -105.11 134.98
C THR A 358 -19.03 -104.53 136.34
N ASN A 359 -19.50 -103.29 136.39
CA ASN A 359 -20.02 -102.63 137.60
C ASN A 359 -21.27 -103.37 138.13
N MET A 360 -22.17 -103.80 137.24
CA MET A 360 -23.35 -104.60 137.60
C MET A 360 -22.98 -106.00 138.10
N LEU A 361 -22.02 -106.68 137.47
CA LEU A 361 -21.49 -107.97 137.91
C LEU A 361 -20.81 -107.86 139.28
N ALA A 362 -20.00 -106.82 139.48
CA ALA A 362 -19.34 -106.52 140.73
C ALA A 362 -20.35 -106.20 141.84
N LEU A 363 -21.40 -105.42 141.54
CA LEU A 363 -22.50 -105.16 142.47
C LEU A 363 -23.23 -106.45 142.88
N ASN A 364 -23.55 -107.32 141.92
CA ASN A 364 -24.16 -108.63 142.21
C ASN A 364 -23.24 -109.51 143.06
N ALA A 365 -21.92 -109.48 142.81
CA ALA A 365 -20.93 -110.18 143.61
C ALA A 365 -20.81 -109.61 145.03
N SER A 366 -20.79 -108.28 145.21
CA SER A 366 -20.80 -107.63 146.53
C SER A 366 -22.07 -107.98 147.31
N ILE A 367 -23.24 -108.05 146.65
CA ILE A 367 -24.51 -108.46 147.27
C ILE A 367 -24.43 -109.93 147.74
N GLU A 368 -23.95 -110.84 146.89
CA GLU A 368 -23.89 -112.27 147.23
C GLU A 368 -22.81 -112.55 148.31
N ALA A 369 -21.70 -111.80 148.28
CA ALA A 369 -20.69 -111.81 149.33
C ALA A 369 -21.23 -111.31 150.68
N ALA A 370 -22.05 -110.25 150.70
CA ALA A 370 -22.75 -109.79 151.89
C ALA A 370 -23.77 -110.83 152.41
N ARG A 371 -24.39 -111.59 151.50
CA ARG A 371 -25.34 -112.68 151.81
C ARG A 371 -24.67 -113.89 152.48
N ALA A 372 -23.42 -114.17 152.15
CA ALA A 372 -22.62 -115.26 152.70
C ALA A 372 -22.02 -114.99 154.11
N GLY A 373 -22.21 -113.78 154.67
CA GLY A 373 -21.74 -113.43 156.02
C GLY A 373 -20.21 -113.45 156.16
N GLU A 374 -19.68 -113.98 157.28
CA GLU A 374 -18.22 -114.00 157.55
C GLU A 374 -17.40 -114.73 156.47
N ALA A 375 -17.97 -115.75 155.81
CA ALA A 375 -17.30 -116.51 154.75
C ALA A 375 -17.13 -115.73 153.44
N GLY A 376 -17.91 -114.67 153.21
CA GLY A 376 -17.88 -113.83 152.01
C GLY A 376 -17.03 -112.56 152.13
N SER A 377 -16.49 -112.25 153.31
CA SER A 377 -15.82 -110.96 153.59
C SER A 377 -14.65 -110.64 152.66
N GLY A 378 -13.82 -111.63 152.30
CA GLY A 378 -12.72 -111.43 151.34
C GLY A 378 -13.19 -111.23 149.90
N PHE A 379 -14.31 -111.84 149.51
CA PHE A 379 -14.92 -111.65 148.20
C PHE A 379 -15.62 -110.29 148.08
N ALA A 380 -16.20 -109.79 149.17
CA ALA A 380 -16.81 -108.46 149.21
C ALA A 380 -15.78 -107.34 148.92
N VAL A 381 -14.57 -107.43 149.49
CA VAL A 381 -13.50 -106.46 149.24
C VAL A 381 -13.07 -106.46 147.77
N VAL A 382 -12.92 -107.64 147.16
CA VAL A 382 -12.55 -107.75 145.74
C VAL A 382 -13.67 -107.24 144.83
N ALA A 383 -14.93 -107.54 145.16
CA ALA A 383 -16.08 -107.06 144.40
C ALA A 383 -16.24 -105.53 144.48
N ASP A 384 -16.01 -104.92 145.64
CA ASP A 384 -16.01 -103.45 145.78
C ASP A 384 -14.84 -102.79 145.03
N GLU A 385 -13.65 -103.41 144.99
CA GLU A 385 -12.51 -102.93 144.20
C GLU A 385 -12.80 -103.00 142.69
N ILE A 386 -13.39 -104.11 142.20
CA ILE A 386 -13.79 -104.25 140.78
C ILE A 386 -14.88 -103.22 140.44
N LYS A 387 -15.82 -102.99 141.35
CA LYS A 387 -16.88 -101.99 141.19
C LYS A 387 -16.30 -100.58 141.07
N GLN A 388 -15.33 -100.24 141.92
CA GLN A 388 -14.63 -98.97 141.86
C GLN A 388 -13.86 -98.82 140.53
N LEU A 389 -13.12 -99.86 140.11
CA LEU A 389 -12.37 -99.84 138.85
C LEU A 389 -13.28 -99.72 137.62
N ALA A 390 -14.45 -100.34 137.65
CA ALA A 390 -15.47 -100.21 136.61
C ALA A 390 -16.05 -98.78 136.56
N SER A 391 -16.31 -98.15 137.72
CA SER A 391 -16.73 -96.75 137.80
C SER A 391 -15.65 -95.80 137.27
N GLU A 392 -14.38 -96.00 137.66
CA GLU A 392 -13.25 -95.20 137.17
C GLU A 392 -13.05 -95.38 135.66
N THR A 393 -13.26 -96.59 135.13
CA THR A 393 -13.23 -96.86 133.68
C THR A 393 -14.36 -96.11 132.97
N LYS A 394 -15.55 -96.06 133.58
CA LYS A 394 -16.69 -95.32 133.04
C LYS A 394 -16.42 -93.82 132.98
N ASP A 395 -15.95 -93.24 134.07
CA ASP A 395 -15.61 -91.82 134.15
C ASP A 395 -14.50 -91.46 133.14
N ALA A 396 -13.46 -92.30 133.02
CA ALA A 396 -12.40 -92.11 132.02
C ALA A 396 -12.91 -92.25 130.58
N THR A 397 -13.87 -93.15 130.32
CA THR A 397 -14.48 -93.31 128.99
C THR A 397 -15.30 -92.07 128.61
N ALA A 398 -16.06 -91.51 129.56
CA ALA A 398 -16.82 -90.26 129.36
C ALA A 398 -15.90 -89.04 129.11
N ASP A 399 -14.75 -88.96 129.79
CA ASP A 399 -13.75 -87.93 129.53
C ASP A 399 -13.17 -88.04 128.10
N VAL A 400 -12.88 -89.26 127.63
CA VAL A 400 -12.40 -89.49 126.26
C VAL A 400 -13.50 -89.24 125.22
N GLU A 401 -14.75 -89.60 125.51
CA GLU A 401 -15.91 -89.30 124.66
C GLU A 401 -16.05 -87.79 124.44
N THR A 402 -15.97 -86.99 125.51
CA THR A 402 -15.98 -85.51 125.43
C THR A 402 -14.83 -84.97 124.56
N LEU A 403 -13.64 -85.58 124.65
CA LEU A 403 -12.50 -85.20 123.81
C LEU A 403 -12.75 -85.55 122.32
N ILE A 404 -13.37 -86.69 122.04
CA ILE A 404 -13.74 -87.12 120.69
C ILE A 404 -14.83 -86.22 120.10
N GLU A 405 -15.86 -85.86 120.87
CA GLU A 405 -16.87 -84.88 120.44
C GLU A 405 -16.21 -83.53 120.07
N THR A 406 -15.28 -83.07 120.92
CA THR A 406 -14.51 -81.85 120.67
C THR A 406 -13.64 -81.96 119.41
N LEU A 407 -13.00 -83.10 119.19
CA LEU A 407 -12.23 -83.38 117.98
C LEU A 407 -13.12 -83.35 116.73
N ARG A 408 -14.27 -84.01 116.76
CA ARG A 408 -15.23 -84.03 115.65
C ARG A 408 -15.78 -82.65 115.33
N SER A 409 -16.06 -81.83 116.35
CA SER A 409 -16.43 -80.42 116.14
C SER A 409 -15.32 -79.66 115.39
N GLN A 410 -14.06 -79.80 115.80
CA GLN A 410 -12.92 -79.14 115.11
C GLN A 410 -12.71 -79.67 113.69
N VAL A 411 -12.98 -80.95 113.45
CA VAL A 411 -12.98 -81.54 112.11
C VAL A 411 -14.08 -80.93 111.26
N GLY A 412 -15.30 -80.77 111.79
CA GLY A 412 -16.39 -80.06 111.12
C GLY A 412 -16.02 -78.64 110.71
N ASP A 413 -15.46 -77.86 111.63
CA ASP A 413 -14.98 -76.50 111.36
C ASP A 413 -13.89 -76.49 110.26
N SER A 414 -13.01 -77.51 110.27
CA SER A 414 -11.95 -77.66 109.26
C SER A 414 -12.51 -78.01 107.88
N VAL A 415 -13.57 -78.81 107.80
CA VAL A 415 -14.26 -79.12 106.53
C VAL A 415 -14.90 -77.85 105.95
N GLU A 416 -15.64 -77.08 106.76
CA GLU A 416 -16.25 -75.82 106.30
C GLU A 416 -15.20 -74.80 105.82
N ALA A 417 -14.06 -74.72 106.51
CA ALA A 417 -12.94 -73.90 106.08
C ALA A 417 -12.33 -74.37 104.74
N MET A 418 -12.26 -75.68 104.50
CA MET A 418 -11.78 -76.25 103.23
C MET A 418 -12.75 -75.99 102.08
N GLU A 419 -14.06 -76.13 102.29
CA GLU A 419 -15.08 -75.78 101.27
C GLU A 419 -15.00 -74.30 100.88
N THR A 420 -14.82 -73.42 101.88
CA THR A 420 -14.63 -71.98 101.65
C THR A 420 -13.34 -71.70 100.87
N MET A 421 -12.25 -72.44 101.17
CA MET A 421 -10.98 -72.34 100.46
C MET A 421 -11.12 -72.79 99.00
N GLU A 422 -11.79 -73.91 98.73
CA GLU A 422 -12.04 -74.41 97.39
C GLU A 422 -12.79 -73.36 96.55
N SER A 423 -13.88 -72.79 97.08
CA SER A 423 -14.62 -71.72 96.40
C SER A 423 -13.75 -70.49 96.12
N ALA A 424 -12.84 -70.13 97.03
CA ALA A 424 -11.94 -69.00 96.84
C ALA A 424 -10.88 -69.27 95.77
N VAL A 425 -10.35 -70.50 95.73
CA VAL A 425 -9.38 -70.96 94.73
C VAL A 425 -10.01 -71.00 93.34
N ASP A 426 -11.24 -71.51 93.22
CA ASP A 426 -11.96 -71.53 91.94
C ASP A 426 -12.22 -70.12 91.40
N ARG A 427 -12.72 -69.21 92.24
CA ARG A 427 -12.88 -67.80 91.86
C ARG A 427 -11.55 -67.14 91.46
N GLY A 428 -10.47 -67.47 92.16
CA GLY A 428 -9.13 -67.00 91.82
C GLY A 428 -8.66 -67.51 90.46
N SER A 429 -8.87 -68.79 90.17
CA SER A 429 -8.58 -69.43 88.89
C SER A 429 -9.36 -68.79 87.74
N ASP A 430 -10.67 -68.55 87.92
CA ASP A 430 -11.51 -67.93 86.90
C ASP A 430 -11.04 -66.49 86.60
N THR A 431 -10.70 -65.73 87.65
CA THR A 431 -10.22 -64.34 87.51
C THR A 431 -8.88 -64.28 86.76
N ILE A 432 -7.95 -65.20 87.04
CA ILE A 432 -6.66 -65.27 86.35
C ILE A 432 -6.87 -65.66 84.88
N SER A 433 -7.74 -66.62 84.60
CA SER A 433 -8.08 -67.02 83.24
C SER A 433 -8.68 -65.86 82.42
N GLU A 434 -9.61 -65.11 83.00
CA GLU A 434 -10.16 -63.90 82.37
C GLU A 434 -9.10 -62.81 82.14
N THR A 435 -8.14 -62.68 83.07
CA THR A 435 -7.01 -61.75 82.93
C THR A 435 -6.12 -62.14 81.76
N ILE A 436 -5.83 -63.44 81.57
CA ILE A 436 -5.03 -63.93 80.44
C ILE A 436 -5.71 -63.58 79.11
N THR A 437 -7.01 -63.87 78.97
CA THR A 437 -7.76 -63.53 77.75
C THR A 437 -7.80 -62.02 77.50
N THR A 438 -8.00 -61.21 78.54
CA THR A 438 -7.97 -59.74 78.40
C THR A 438 -6.60 -59.24 77.92
N LEU A 439 -5.51 -59.86 78.40
CA LEU A 439 -4.16 -59.50 77.95
C LEU A 439 -3.90 -59.96 76.51
N GLU A 440 -4.49 -61.08 76.05
CA GLU A 440 -4.48 -61.50 74.64
C GLU A 440 -5.11 -60.43 73.75
N ASP A 441 -6.30 -59.95 74.11
CA ASP A 441 -6.99 -58.89 73.37
C ASP A 441 -6.16 -57.59 73.34
N VAL A 442 -5.47 -57.24 74.44
CA VAL A 442 -4.58 -56.06 74.49
C VAL A 442 -3.39 -56.21 73.56
N VAL A 443 -2.76 -57.39 73.52
CA VAL A 443 -1.62 -57.65 72.62
C VAL A 443 -2.07 -57.60 71.17
N GLU A 444 -3.22 -58.18 70.82
CA GLU A 444 -3.80 -58.13 69.47
C GLU A 444 -4.11 -56.69 69.06
N ALA A 445 -4.81 -55.92 69.91
CA ALA A 445 -5.09 -54.50 69.64
C ALA A 445 -3.82 -53.66 69.44
N THR A 446 -2.72 -54.02 70.13
CA THR A 446 -1.44 -53.33 69.96
C THR A 446 -0.77 -53.65 68.62
N VAL A 447 -0.94 -54.88 68.11
CA VAL A 447 -0.49 -55.26 66.77
C VAL A 447 -1.26 -54.48 65.70
N ASP A 448 -2.58 -54.37 65.83
CA ASP A 448 -3.41 -53.58 64.91
C ASP A 448 -3.03 -52.09 64.89
N VAL A 449 -2.67 -51.54 66.06
CA VAL A 449 -2.14 -50.17 66.16
C VAL A 449 -0.81 -50.06 65.41
N ASN A 450 0.08 -51.03 65.51
CA ASN A 450 1.35 -51.02 64.78
C ASN A 450 1.15 -51.06 63.25
N ASP A 451 0.21 -51.88 62.77
CA ASP A 451 -0.14 -51.91 61.34
C ASP A 451 -0.69 -50.57 60.86
N SER A 452 -1.54 -49.93 61.67
CA SER A 452 -2.06 -48.58 61.38
C SER A 452 -0.95 -47.52 61.35
N ILE A 453 0.05 -47.61 62.23
CA ILE A 453 1.20 -46.72 62.26
C ILE A 453 2.04 -46.87 60.98
N GLN A 454 2.22 -48.09 60.47
CA GLN A 454 2.91 -48.30 59.19
C GLN A 454 2.14 -47.71 58.00
N GLU A 455 0.80 -47.70 58.02
CA GLU A 455 0.02 -47.01 57.00
C GLU A 455 0.20 -45.50 57.07
N ILE A 456 0.22 -44.93 58.28
CA ILE A 456 0.49 -43.50 58.49
C ILE A 456 1.90 -43.16 57.99
N ASP A 457 2.91 -43.97 58.32
CA ASP A 457 4.30 -43.77 57.84
C ASP A 457 4.37 -43.69 56.30
N ARG A 458 3.70 -44.62 55.60
CA ARG A 458 3.63 -44.60 54.13
C ARG A 458 2.94 -43.35 53.60
N ALA A 459 1.85 -42.92 54.24
CA ALA A 459 1.13 -41.71 53.86
C ALA A 459 1.97 -40.43 54.09
N THR A 460 2.68 -40.35 55.21
CA THR A 460 3.60 -39.24 55.54
C THR A 460 4.75 -39.17 54.53
N ASN A 461 5.36 -40.31 54.16
CA ASN A 461 6.40 -40.35 53.13
C ASN A 461 5.87 -39.91 51.75
N GLN A 462 4.65 -40.31 51.39
CA GLN A 462 4.01 -39.86 50.15
C GLN A 462 3.70 -38.35 50.16
N GLN A 463 3.26 -37.82 51.31
CA GLN A 463 3.06 -36.37 51.48
C GLN A 463 4.37 -35.60 51.30
N ALA A 464 5.47 -36.07 51.89
CA ALA A 464 6.79 -35.45 51.72
C ALA A 464 7.22 -35.39 50.25
N SER A 465 7.10 -36.52 49.52
CA SER A 465 7.42 -36.56 48.09
C SER A 465 6.51 -35.64 47.27
N THR A 466 5.22 -35.61 47.58
CA THR A 466 4.26 -34.75 46.85
C THR A 466 4.54 -33.28 47.12
N ALA A 467 4.90 -32.90 48.35
CA ALA A 467 5.28 -31.53 48.67
C ALA A 467 6.51 -31.09 47.86
N GLN A 468 7.53 -31.95 47.73
CA GLN A 468 8.70 -31.68 46.90
C GLN A 468 8.35 -31.48 45.42
N ASP A 469 7.50 -32.35 44.85
CA ASP A 469 7.04 -32.22 43.46
C ASP A 469 6.27 -30.90 43.23
N VAL A 470 5.50 -30.43 44.22
CA VAL A 470 4.78 -29.16 44.12
C VAL A 470 5.74 -27.97 44.21
N VAL A 471 6.78 -28.03 45.05
CA VAL A 471 7.81 -26.99 45.11
C VAL A 471 8.52 -26.84 43.76
N GLU A 472 8.91 -27.94 43.12
CA GLU A 472 9.54 -27.89 41.79
C GLU A 472 8.62 -27.25 40.74
N ARG A 473 7.32 -27.56 40.78
CA ARG A 473 6.32 -26.92 39.91
C ARG A 473 6.14 -25.43 40.19
N ILE A 474 6.24 -25.02 41.45
CA ILE A 474 6.16 -23.60 41.82
C ILE A 474 7.37 -22.83 41.26
N ASP A 475 8.56 -23.41 41.33
CA ASP A 475 9.76 -22.82 40.74
C ASP A 475 9.62 -22.66 39.22
N ASP A 476 9.13 -23.69 38.52
CA ASP A 476 8.87 -23.64 37.07
C ASP A 476 7.86 -22.54 36.70
N ILE A 477 6.73 -22.46 37.42
CA ILE A 477 5.71 -21.44 37.14
C ILE A 477 6.24 -20.05 37.49
N SER A 478 7.09 -19.92 38.51
CA SER A 478 7.71 -18.63 38.87
C SER A 478 8.65 -18.16 37.76
N ALA A 479 9.43 -19.05 37.16
CA ALA A 479 10.25 -18.75 36.00
C ALA A 479 9.41 -18.32 34.78
N ILE A 480 8.27 -18.97 34.54
CA ILE A 480 7.33 -18.58 33.48
C ILE A 480 6.72 -17.18 33.75
N ALA A 481 6.38 -16.86 35.00
CA ALA A 481 5.89 -15.53 35.37
C ALA A 481 6.99 -14.47 35.18
N ASP A 482 8.26 -14.81 35.45
CA ASP A 482 9.42 -13.97 35.14
C ASP A 482 9.57 -13.68 33.65
N GLN A 483 9.47 -14.73 32.84
CA GLN A 483 9.54 -14.62 31.39
C GLN A 483 8.37 -13.79 30.84
N THR A 484 7.13 -14.08 31.28
CA THR A 484 5.92 -13.35 30.85
C THR A 484 6.04 -11.86 31.12
N ALA A 485 6.53 -11.46 32.29
CA ALA A 485 6.72 -10.05 32.62
C ALA A 485 7.80 -9.38 31.74
N THR A 486 8.86 -10.12 31.40
CA THR A 486 9.92 -9.64 30.50
C THR A 486 9.39 -9.45 29.09
N GLU A 487 8.70 -10.45 28.55
CA GLU A 487 8.09 -10.40 27.22
C GLU A 487 7.04 -9.29 27.13
N ALA A 488 6.22 -9.10 28.16
CA ALA A 488 5.30 -7.96 28.25
C ALA A 488 6.05 -6.62 28.13
N GLY A 489 7.17 -6.44 28.84
CA GLY A 489 8.00 -5.24 28.72
C GLY A 489 8.58 -5.02 27.31
N GLU A 490 8.96 -6.08 26.61
CA GLU A 490 9.43 -6.02 25.22
C GLU A 490 8.32 -5.63 24.24
N VAL A 491 7.10 -6.17 24.43
CA VAL A 491 5.93 -5.80 23.62
C VAL A 491 5.53 -4.35 23.86
N ALA A 492 5.54 -3.87 25.12
CA ALA A 492 5.27 -2.47 25.43
C ALA A 492 6.25 -1.53 24.71
N THR A 493 7.55 -1.87 24.75
CA THR A 493 8.59 -1.10 24.04
C THR A 493 8.35 -1.08 22.53
N THR A 494 7.88 -2.20 21.96
CA THR A 494 7.56 -2.31 20.53
C THR A 494 6.31 -1.49 20.17
N ALA A 495 5.28 -1.50 21.02
CA ALA A 495 4.08 -0.70 20.85
C ALA A 495 4.41 0.81 20.87
N ASP A 496 5.27 1.26 21.80
CA ASP A 496 5.74 2.65 21.83
C ASP A 496 6.49 3.05 20.54
N GLN A 497 7.32 2.16 20.01
CA GLN A 497 8.01 2.39 18.72
C GLN A 497 7.02 2.45 17.56
N GLN A 498 5.99 1.60 17.58
CA GLN A 498 4.94 1.59 16.56
C GLN A 498 4.12 2.88 16.58
N ASP A 499 3.73 3.39 17.76
CA ASP A 499 3.02 4.68 17.86
C ASP A 499 3.85 5.83 17.28
N ALA A 500 5.16 5.84 17.56
CA ALA A 500 6.07 6.86 17.03
C ALA A 500 6.18 6.81 15.50
N VAL A 501 6.36 5.62 14.92
CA VAL A 501 6.46 5.43 13.46
C VAL A 501 5.16 5.80 12.76
N VAL A 502 4.01 5.42 13.33
CA VAL A 502 2.70 5.77 12.78
C VAL A 502 2.45 7.26 12.90
N GLY A 503 2.87 7.91 13.99
CA GLY A 503 2.85 9.37 14.12
C GLY A 503 3.62 10.07 12.99
N GLU A 504 4.87 9.67 12.75
CA GLU A 504 5.69 10.22 11.65
C GLU A 504 5.07 9.97 10.26
N MET A 505 4.43 8.81 10.07
CA MET A 505 3.71 8.49 8.84
C MET A 505 2.52 9.42 8.62
N VAL A 506 1.69 9.63 9.66
CA VAL A 506 0.53 10.53 9.60
C VAL A 506 0.98 11.96 9.30
N ASP A 507 2.03 12.46 9.96
CA ASP A 507 2.59 13.79 9.71
C ASP A 507 3.11 13.94 8.26
N SER A 508 3.75 12.90 7.73
CA SER A 508 4.25 12.89 6.34
C SER A 508 3.09 12.89 5.32
N VAL A 509 2.03 12.14 5.61
CA VAL A 509 0.83 12.05 4.76
C VAL A 509 0.04 13.36 4.79
N ASP A 510 -0.06 14.03 5.94
CA ASP A 510 -0.67 15.35 6.07
C ASP A 510 0.09 16.40 5.22
N THR A 511 1.43 16.30 5.20
CA THR A 511 2.26 17.13 4.31
C THR A 511 1.97 16.83 2.84
N PHE A 512 1.87 15.56 2.43
CA PHE A 512 1.50 15.21 1.05
C PHE A 512 0.10 15.67 0.66
N ALA A 513 -0.87 15.58 1.57
CA ALA A 513 -2.22 16.09 1.35
C ALA A 513 -2.18 17.60 1.10
N THR A 514 -1.44 18.34 1.94
CA THR A 514 -1.27 19.80 1.80
C THR A 514 -0.58 20.18 0.48
N ASP A 515 0.47 19.46 0.10
CA ASP A 515 1.18 19.68 -1.17
C ASP A 515 0.28 19.37 -2.38
N ALA A 516 -0.54 18.32 -2.31
CA ALA A 516 -1.49 17.94 -3.34
C ALA A 516 -2.63 18.96 -3.47
N GLU A 517 -3.17 19.46 -2.36
CA GLU A 517 -4.14 20.56 -2.35
C GLU A 517 -3.56 21.84 -2.95
N THR A 518 -2.31 22.17 -2.62
CA THR A 518 -1.60 23.32 -3.19
C THR A 518 -1.42 23.16 -4.70
N LEU A 519 -0.96 21.99 -5.16
CA LEU A 519 -0.82 21.70 -6.59
C LEU A 519 -2.18 21.73 -7.31
N GLN A 520 -3.23 21.20 -6.68
CA GLN A 520 -4.58 21.24 -7.21
C GLN A 520 -5.07 22.68 -7.37
N PHE A 521 -4.81 23.55 -6.39
CA PHE A 521 -5.14 24.97 -6.46
C PHE A 521 -4.42 25.68 -7.61
N GLU A 522 -3.12 25.46 -7.76
CA GLU A 522 -2.31 26.03 -8.86
C GLU A 522 -2.75 25.50 -10.24
N LEU A 523 -3.19 24.25 -10.34
CA LEU A 523 -3.67 23.68 -11.60
C LEU A 523 -5.11 24.05 -11.94
N GLN A 524 -5.95 24.37 -10.95
CA GLN A 524 -7.35 24.81 -11.16
C GLN A 524 -7.47 26.15 -11.90
N GLN A 525 -6.39 26.93 -11.97
CA GLN A 525 -6.37 28.17 -12.76
C GLN A 525 -6.41 27.94 -14.28
N TYR A 526 -6.24 26.68 -14.72
CA TYR A 526 -6.29 26.28 -16.12
C TYR A 526 -7.61 25.56 -16.43
N ASP A 527 -8.35 26.06 -17.42
CA ASP A 527 -9.58 25.45 -17.92
C ASP A 527 -9.24 24.33 -18.91
N THR A 528 -9.81 23.14 -18.68
CA THR A 528 -9.63 21.94 -19.51
C THR A 528 -10.96 21.21 -19.71
N ASP A 529 -11.24 20.74 -20.92
CA ASP A 529 -12.37 19.87 -21.28
C ASP A 529 -11.95 18.40 -21.45
N ALA A 530 -10.64 18.11 -21.40
CA ALA A 530 -10.08 16.77 -21.53
C ALA A 530 -10.62 15.81 -20.45
N THR A 531 -11.33 14.77 -20.88
CA THR A 531 -11.71 13.65 -20.00
C THR A 531 -10.49 12.76 -19.75
N VAL A 532 -9.96 12.77 -18.53
CA VAL A 532 -8.87 11.87 -18.12
C VAL A 532 -9.48 10.60 -17.55
N ASP A 533 -9.22 9.48 -18.22
CA ASP A 533 -9.51 8.15 -17.69
C ASP A 533 -8.40 7.78 -16.70
N VAL A 534 -8.60 8.12 -15.43
CA VAL A 534 -7.72 7.67 -14.36
C VAL A 534 -8.15 6.25 -14.03
N ASP A 535 -7.55 5.28 -14.73
CA ASP A 535 -7.91 3.88 -14.65
C ASP A 535 -8.03 3.39 -13.20
N HIS A 536 -9.17 2.74 -12.94
CA HIS A 536 -9.59 2.23 -11.64
C HIS A 536 -8.84 0.94 -11.31
N THR A 537 -7.63 1.04 -10.78
CA THR A 537 -7.15 -0.01 -9.86
C THR A 537 -7.77 0.23 -8.49
N SER A 538 -9.06 -0.08 -8.40
CA SER A 538 -9.66 -0.54 -7.15
C SER A 538 -8.80 -1.71 -6.69
N VAL A 539 -7.95 -1.47 -5.70
CA VAL A 539 -7.41 -2.53 -4.87
C VAL A 539 -8.62 -3.10 -4.15
N ALA A 540 -9.21 -4.12 -4.76
CA ALA A 540 -10.18 -4.97 -4.10
C ALA A 540 -9.50 -5.50 -2.85
N SER A 541 -9.94 -5.02 -1.68
CA SER A 541 -9.71 -5.69 -0.43
C SER A 541 -10.47 -7.01 -0.50
N GLU A 542 -9.82 -8.04 -1.04
CA GLU A 542 -10.11 -9.42 -0.65
C GLU A 542 -9.80 -9.52 0.85
N GLN A 543 -10.79 -9.18 1.67
CA GLN A 543 -10.92 -9.75 3.01
C GLN A 543 -11.14 -11.26 2.85
N ALA A 544 -10.04 -11.96 2.65
CA ALA A 544 -9.91 -13.37 2.92
C ALA A 544 -9.14 -13.51 4.24
N THR A 545 -9.88 -13.54 5.35
CA THR A 545 -9.47 -14.26 6.57
C THR A 545 -10.74 -14.87 7.17
N ASP A 546 -11.00 -16.09 6.69
CA ASP A 546 -11.61 -17.17 7.45
C ASP A 546 -10.51 -17.77 8.36
N ASP A 547 -10.94 -18.34 9.50
CA ASP A 547 -10.20 -18.97 10.62
C ASP A 547 -9.60 -18.09 11.73
#